data_AF-A0A1A7YH11-F1
#
_entry.id   AF-A0A1A7YH11-F1
#
_cell.length_a   1.000
_cell.length_b   1.000
_cell.length_c   1.000
_cell.angle_alpha   90.00
_cell.angle_beta   90.00
_cell.angle_gamma   90.00
#
_symmetry.space_group_name_H-M   'P 1'
#
loop_
_entity.id
_entity.type
_entity.pdbx_description
1 polymer ?
#
loop_
_entity_poly.entity_id
_entity_poly.type
_entity_poly.pdbx_seq_one_letter_code
_entity_poly.pdbx_strand_id
1 'polypeptide(L)'
;VLESGSGSGAMSLFLSRAVGSKGSVLSVEVREDHHRRAVLNYKHWRTSWALQRGHEWPDNVDFHISDLCTASSLLAGRGFHSIALDLINPHLVLATVLPHLLSGGVCAVYLANITQVIDLLEGLRCAALPLLCERIVEVPVRDWVVAPALQKDGQFCTRKAPNPDVDLRQEAETLDQTDTDDDFGSAFGNVPYIARPHPEQMRHTAFLVKLRKFVQ
;
A
#
# COMPACT_ATOMS: atom_id res chain seq x y z
N VAL A 1 -17.35 5.13 -3.70
CA VAL A 1 -16.14 4.77 -4.47
C VAL A 1 -16.54 3.68 -5.46
N LEU A 2 -16.01 3.71 -6.68
CA LEU A 2 -16.12 2.59 -7.61
C LEU A 2 -14.85 1.75 -7.51
N GLU A 3 -14.99 0.44 -7.40
CA GLU A 3 -13.93 -0.54 -7.46
C GLU A 3 -14.20 -1.50 -8.61
N SER A 4 -13.15 -1.94 -9.31
CA SER A 4 -13.26 -3.09 -10.20
C SER A 4 -12.02 -3.96 -10.19
N GLY A 5 -12.25 -5.26 -10.29
CA GLY A 5 -11.31 -6.29 -9.84
C GLY A 5 -11.56 -6.58 -8.36
N SER A 6 -12.75 -7.10 -8.01
CA SER A 6 -13.07 -7.41 -6.62
C SER A 6 -12.13 -8.48 -6.08
N GLY A 7 -11.75 -9.45 -6.91
CA GLY A 7 -10.82 -10.52 -6.56
C GLY A 7 -11.29 -11.30 -5.33
N SER A 8 -10.53 -11.22 -4.24
CA SER A 8 -10.90 -11.83 -2.95
C SER A 8 -11.68 -10.92 -2.01
N GLY A 9 -11.91 -9.65 -2.38
CA GLY A 9 -12.59 -8.64 -1.56
C GLY A 9 -11.70 -7.92 -0.55
N ALA A 10 -10.37 -8.12 -0.60
CA ALA A 10 -9.45 -7.48 0.32
C ALA A 10 -9.48 -5.95 0.19
N MET A 11 -9.28 -5.41 -1.02
CA MET A 11 -9.36 -3.97 -1.28
C MET A 11 -10.76 -3.42 -0.99
N SER A 12 -11.82 -4.15 -1.34
CA SER A 12 -13.20 -3.80 -0.98
C SER A 12 -13.39 -3.56 0.52
N LEU A 13 -12.78 -4.37 1.39
CA LEU A 13 -12.82 -4.17 2.85
C LEU A 13 -12.07 -2.92 3.30
N PHE A 14 -10.92 -2.60 2.69
CA PHE A 14 -10.20 -1.35 2.96
C PHE A 14 -11.02 -0.13 2.54
N LEU A 15 -11.63 -0.17 1.35
CA LEU A 15 -12.49 0.89 0.85
C LEU A 15 -13.74 1.06 1.70
N SER A 16 -14.40 -0.05 2.06
CA SER A 16 -15.55 -0.10 2.97
C SER A 16 -15.26 0.62 4.29
N ARG A 17 -14.09 0.36 4.89
CA ARG A 17 -13.64 1.05 6.09
C ARG A 17 -13.43 2.54 5.86
N ALA A 18 -12.78 2.91 4.75
CA ALA A 18 -12.40 4.28 4.46
C ALA A 18 -13.60 5.19 4.18
N VAL A 19 -14.63 4.69 3.49
CA VAL A 19 -15.84 5.46 3.20
C VAL A 19 -16.77 5.57 4.42
N GLY A 20 -16.62 4.68 5.41
CA GLY A 20 -17.40 4.68 6.65
C GLY A 20 -18.90 4.45 6.45
N SER A 21 -19.69 4.70 7.48
CA SER A 21 -21.13 4.40 7.47
C SER A 21 -21.98 5.30 6.57
N LYS A 22 -21.48 6.48 6.22
CA LYS A 22 -22.19 7.44 5.34
C LYS A 22 -21.77 7.34 3.87
N GLY A 23 -20.73 6.57 3.58
CA GLY A 23 -20.25 6.35 2.23
C GLY A 23 -20.59 4.95 1.74
N SER A 24 -20.31 4.68 0.47
CA SER A 24 -20.54 3.39 -0.15
C SER A 24 -19.46 3.05 -1.18
N VAL A 25 -19.30 1.76 -1.44
CA VAL A 25 -18.44 1.18 -2.45
C VAL A 25 -19.31 0.38 -3.41
N LEU A 26 -19.20 0.64 -4.71
CA LEU A 26 -19.72 -0.25 -5.74
C LEU A 26 -18.54 -1.06 -6.27
N SER A 27 -18.57 -2.38 -6.10
CA SER A 27 -17.49 -3.28 -6.50
C SER A 27 -17.94 -4.17 -7.66
N VAL A 28 -17.30 -4.01 -8.82
CA VAL A 28 -17.67 -4.72 -10.05
C VAL A 28 -16.64 -5.80 -10.39
N GLU A 29 -17.10 -7.03 -10.58
CA GLU A 29 -16.27 -8.18 -10.90
C GLU A 29 -16.83 -8.93 -12.11
N VAL A 30 -15.98 -9.27 -13.07
CA VAL A 30 -16.39 -10.00 -14.27
C VAL A 30 -16.46 -11.51 -14.02
N ARG A 31 -15.64 -12.01 -13.09
CA ARG A 31 -15.52 -13.44 -12.77
C ARG A 31 -16.45 -13.86 -11.63
N GLU A 32 -17.37 -14.77 -11.92
CA GLU A 32 -18.36 -15.24 -10.94
C GLU A 32 -17.73 -15.89 -9.70
N ASP A 33 -16.69 -16.69 -9.88
CA ASP A 33 -15.98 -17.37 -8.80
C ASP A 33 -15.31 -16.38 -7.84
N HIS A 34 -14.71 -15.32 -8.39
CA HIS A 34 -14.13 -14.22 -7.62
C HIS A 34 -15.20 -13.40 -6.92
N HIS A 35 -16.27 -13.04 -7.62
CA HIS A 35 -17.41 -12.32 -7.06
C HIS A 35 -17.98 -13.05 -5.82
N ARG A 36 -18.28 -14.36 -5.96
CA ARG A 36 -18.78 -15.18 -4.84
C ARG A 36 -17.81 -15.18 -3.66
N ARG A 37 -16.50 -15.27 -3.92
CA ARG A 37 -15.45 -15.24 -2.89
C ARG A 37 -15.37 -13.90 -2.17
N ALA A 38 -15.42 -12.80 -2.91
CA ALA A 38 -15.39 -11.45 -2.33
C ALA A 38 -16.60 -11.21 -1.42
N VAL A 39 -17.81 -11.56 -1.89
CA VAL A 39 -19.04 -11.47 -1.08
C VAL A 39 -18.95 -12.33 0.18
N LEU A 40 -18.43 -13.56 0.07
CA LEU A 40 -18.26 -14.46 1.21
C LEU A 40 -17.28 -13.91 2.25
N ASN A 41 -16.11 -13.45 1.80
CA ASN A 41 -15.09 -12.87 2.68
C ASN A 41 -15.59 -11.59 3.37
N TYR A 42 -16.31 -10.75 2.64
CA TYR A 42 -16.95 -9.57 3.19
C TYR A 42 -17.95 -9.93 4.30
N LYS A 43 -18.83 -10.92 4.05
CA LYS A 43 -19.78 -11.42 5.07
C LYS A 43 -19.04 -11.97 6.29
N HIS A 44 -18.01 -12.80 6.10
CA HIS A 44 -17.22 -13.35 7.20
C HIS A 44 -16.56 -12.27 8.05
N TRP A 45 -15.98 -11.25 7.42
CA TRP A 45 -15.42 -10.10 8.12
C TRP A 45 -16.48 -9.39 8.97
N ARG A 46 -17.63 -9.07 8.38
CA ARG A 46 -18.73 -8.38 9.09
C ARG A 46 -19.22 -9.18 10.30
N THR A 47 -19.42 -10.49 10.15
CA THR A 47 -19.84 -11.37 11.25
C THR A 47 -18.79 -11.41 12.35
N SER A 48 -17.52 -11.64 12.00
CA SER A 48 -16.42 -11.69 12.97
C SER A 48 -16.25 -10.37 13.72
N TRP A 49 -16.35 -9.25 13.00
CA TRP A 49 -16.27 -7.90 13.57
C TRP A 49 -17.38 -7.67 14.60
N ALA A 50 -18.64 -7.98 14.25
CA ALA A 50 -19.77 -7.80 15.16
C ALA A 50 -19.61 -8.60 16.45
N LEU A 51 -19.16 -9.86 16.34
CA LEU A 51 -18.91 -10.72 17.49
C LEU A 51 -17.80 -10.19 18.41
N GLN A 52 -16.74 -9.61 17.86
CA GLN A 52 -15.58 -9.14 18.64
C GLN A 52 -15.73 -7.71 19.19
N ARG A 53 -16.45 -6.84 18.49
CA ARG A 53 -16.54 -5.40 18.81
C ARG A 53 -17.85 -4.99 19.47
N GLY A 54 -18.87 -5.84 19.42
CA GLY A 54 -20.20 -5.53 19.99
C GLY A 54 -21.02 -4.52 19.19
N HIS A 55 -20.58 -4.18 17.98
CA HIS A 55 -21.33 -3.35 17.03
C HIS A 55 -21.07 -3.80 15.59
N GLU A 56 -22.02 -3.53 14.70
CA GLU A 56 -21.92 -3.98 13.31
C GLU A 56 -20.85 -3.21 12.52
N TRP A 57 -20.28 -3.91 11.54
CA TRP A 57 -19.55 -3.28 10.45
C TRP A 57 -20.54 -2.72 9.41
N PRO A 58 -20.35 -1.50 8.89
CA PRO A 58 -21.28 -0.89 7.93
C PRO A 58 -21.52 -1.77 6.71
N ASP A 59 -22.79 -1.99 6.34
CA ASP A 59 -23.11 -2.70 5.11
C ASP A 59 -23.06 -1.79 3.89
N ASN A 60 -21.85 -1.42 3.47
CA ASN A 60 -21.64 -0.34 2.53
C ASN A 60 -20.91 -0.75 1.25
N VAL A 61 -20.80 -2.04 0.96
CA VAL A 61 -20.24 -2.56 -0.29
C VAL A 61 -21.32 -3.29 -1.08
N ASP A 62 -21.58 -2.79 -2.29
CA ASP A 62 -22.51 -3.37 -3.25
C ASP A 62 -21.69 -4.12 -4.33
N PHE A 63 -21.75 -5.45 -4.30
CA PHE A 63 -21.02 -6.31 -5.23
C PHE A 63 -21.88 -6.66 -6.44
N HIS A 64 -21.36 -6.43 -7.65
CA HIS A 64 -22.04 -6.74 -8.90
C HIS A 64 -21.18 -7.61 -9.81
N ILE A 65 -21.81 -8.62 -10.41
CA ILE A 65 -21.20 -9.40 -11.47
C ILE A 65 -21.46 -8.73 -12.83
N SER A 66 -20.43 -8.16 -13.43
CA SER A 66 -20.56 -7.45 -14.71
C SER A 66 -19.20 -7.19 -15.34
N ASP A 67 -19.19 -7.01 -16.67
CA ASP A 67 -18.02 -6.46 -17.36
C ASP A 67 -18.12 -4.93 -17.36
N LEU A 68 -17.16 -4.29 -16.69
CA LEU A 68 -17.10 -2.84 -16.58
C LEU A 68 -16.98 -2.13 -17.94
N CYS A 69 -16.47 -2.80 -18.98
CA CYS A 69 -16.43 -2.27 -20.35
C CYS A 69 -17.84 -1.94 -20.86
N THR A 70 -18.85 -2.71 -20.44
CA THR A 70 -20.24 -2.62 -20.91
C THR A 70 -21.24 -2.21 -19.82
N ALA A 71 -20.74 -1.86 -18.63
CA ALA A 71 -21.55 -1.59 -17.45
C ALA A 71 -22.16 -0.17 -17.40
N SER A 72 -22.28 0.55 -18.52
CA SER A 72 -22.83 1.93 -18.54
C SER A 72 -24.21 2.04 -17.89
N SER A 73 -25.06 1.02 -18.04
CA SER A 73 -26.38 0.96 -17.40
C SER A 73 -26.29 0.80 -15.88
N LEU A 74 -25.34 0.00 -15.38
CA LEU A 74 -25.08 -0.18 -13.94
C LEU A 74 -24.56 1.13 -13.30
N LEU A 75 -23.75 1.88 -14.05
CA LEU A 75 -23.17 3.14 -13.59
C LEU A 75 -24.11 4.36 -13.78
N ALA A 76 -25.16 4.23 -14.60
CA ALA A 76 -26.08 5.31 -14.91
C ALA A 76 -26.68 5.95 -13.64
N GLY A 77 -26.72 7.28 -13.62
CA GLY A 77 -27.24 8.06 -12.48
C GLY A 77 -26.31 8.08 -11.26
N ARG A 78 -25.14 7.44 -11.29
CA ARG A 78 -24.17 7.44 -10.20
C ARG A 78 -23.02 8.41 -10.46
N GLY A 79 -22.56 9.05 -9.37
CA GLY A 79 -21.35 9.86 -9.32
C GLY A 79 -20.37 9.30 -8.29
N PHE A 80 -19.11 9.11 -8.68
CA PHE A 80 -18.08 8.55 -7.83
C PHE A 80 -17.04 9.62 -7.47
N HIS A 81 -16.74 9.75 -6.18
CA HIS A 81 -15.65 10.61 -5.68
C HIS A 81 -14.26 10.08 -6.04
N SER A 82 -14.14 8.76 -6.19
CA SER A 82 -12.89 8.09 -6.56
C SER A 82 -13.18 6.74 -7.19
N ILE A 83 -12.23 6.27 -8.01
CA ILE A 83 -12.23 4.97 -8.68
C ILE A 83 -10.94 4.23 -8.30
N ALA A 84 -11.04 2.94 -8.01
CA ALA A 84 -9.91 2.02 -7.87
C ALA A 84 -10.03 0.90 -8.90
N LEU A 85 -9.01 0.71 -9.74
CA LEU A 85 -8.98 -0.31 -10.79
C LEU A 85 -7.82 -1.29 -10.57
N ASP A 86 -8.14 -2.56 -10.40
CA ASP A 86 -7.20 -3.67 -10.39
C ASP A 86 -7.60 -4.66 -11.50
N LEU A 87 -7.26 -4.27 -12.73
CA LEU A 87 -7.67 -4.95 -13.96
C LEU A 87 -6.44 -5.23 -14.82
N ILE A 88 -6.53 -6.25 -15.67
CA ILE A 88 -5.45 -6.57 -16.64
C ILE A 88 -5.29 -5.43 -17.66
N ASN A 89 -6.42 -4.92 -18.17
CA ASN A 89 -6.47 -3.90 -19.24
C ASN A 89 -7.31 -2.69 -18.80
N PRO A 90 -6.84 -1.87 -17.84
CA PRO A 90 -7.63 -0.78 -17.29
C PRO A 90 -7.92 0.32 -18.30
N HIS A 91 -7.07 0.50 -19.33
CA HIS A 91 -7.29 1.49 -20.39
C HIS A 91 -8.61 1.29 -21.15
N LEU A 92 -9.10 0.05 -21.27
CA LEU A 92 -10.33 -0.28 -22.01
C LEU A 92 -11.60 0.17 -21.27
N VAL A 93 -11.56 0.31 -19.94
CA VAL A 93 -12.73 0.68 -19.14
C VAL A 93 -12.83 2.19 -18.87
N LEU A 94 -11.75 2.95 -19.10
CA LEU A 94 -11.67 4.36 -18.71
C LEU A 94 -12.77 5.20 -19.37
N ALA A 95 -13.03 5.00 -20.66
CA ALA A 95 -14.08 5.73 -21.38
C ALA A 95 -15.48 5.48 -20.79
N THR A 96 -15.74 4.27 -20.30
CA THR A 96 -17.02 3.89 -19.67
C THR A 96 -17.17 4.48 -18.27
N VAL A 97 -16.10 4.52 -17.46
CA VAL A 97 -16.20 4.96 -16.05
C VAL A 97 -16.00 6.45 -15.85
N LEU A 98 -15.24 7.11 -16.73
CA LEU A 98 -14.86 8.51 -16.56
C LEU A 98 -16.04 9.50 -16.55
N PRO A 99 -17.13 9.29 -17.31
CA PRO A 99 -18.35 10.11 -17.20
C PRO A 99 -18.93 10.13 -15.78
N HIS A 100 -18.75 9.04 -15.02
CA HIS A 100 -19.27 8.87 -13.67
C HIS A 100 -18.30 9.31 -12.57
N LEU A 101 -17.03 9.58 -12.89
CA LEU A 101 -16.08 10.17 -11.94
C LEU A 101 -16.36 11.67 -11.79
N LEU A 102 -16.53 12.14 -10.56
CA LEU A 102 -16.70 13.57 -10.28
C LEU A 102 -15.45 14.37 -10.68
N SER A 103 -15.63 15.63 -11.09
CA SER A 103 -14.53 16.53 -11.43
C SER A 103 -13.54 16.67 -10.27
N GLY A 104 -12.25 16.64 -10.57
CA GLY A 104 -11.19 16.60 -9.55
C GLY A 104 -11.03 15.25 -8.88
N GLY A 105 -11.89 14.27 -9.16
CA GLY A 105 -11.83 12.92 -8.61
C GLY A 105 -10.58 12.15 -9.05
N VAL A 106 -10.16 11.21 -8.20
CA VAL A 106 -8.96 10.39 -8.42
C VAL A 106 -9.36 9.01 -8.94
N CYS A 107 -8.67 8.54 -9.96
CA CYS A 107 -8.67 7.15 -10.40
C CYS A 107 -7.30 6.55 -10.09
N ALA A 108 -7.27 5.61 -9.14
CA ALA A 108 -6.08 4.85 -8.78
C ALA A 108 -6.09 3.51 -9.54
N VAL A 109 -4.97 3.17 -10.16
CA VAL A 109 -4.83 1.95 -10.95
C VAL A 109 -3.66 1.11 -10.43
N TYR A 110 -3.90 -0.18 -10.23
CA TYR A 110 -2.91 -1.17 -9.81
C TYR A 110 -2.45 -1.98 -11.03
N LEU A 111 -1.14 -2.00 -11.32
CA LEU A 111 -0.59 -2.66 -12.51
C LEU A 111 0.70 -3.42 -12.21
N ALA A 112 0.71 -4.72 -12.47
CA ALA A 112 1.85 -5.59 -12.16
C ALA A 112 3.07 -5.38 -13.08
N ASN A 113 2.87 -4.87 -14.30
CA ASN A 113 3.97 -4.69 -15.26
C ASN A 113 4.07 -3.24 -15.73
N ILE A 114 5.30 -2.76 -15.92
CA ILE A 114 5.54 -1.41 -16.41
C ILE A 114 5.01 -1.23 -17.85
N THR A 115 4.95 -2.30 -18.64
CA THR A 115 4.34 -2.27 -19.98
C THR A 115 2.84 -1.96 -19.92
N GLN A 116 2.13 -2.48 -18.92
CA GLN A 116 0.71 -2.13 -18.74
C GLN A 116 0.53 -0.65 -18.37
N VAL A 117 1.51 -0.04 -17.69
CA VAL A 117 1.49 1.40 -17.39
C VAL A 117 1.66 2.20 -18.68
N ILE A 118 2.52 1.74 -19.60
CA ILE A 118 2.69 2.33 -20.93
C ILE A 118 1.36 2.22 -21.70
N ASP A 119 0.75 1.04 -21.76
CA ASP A 119 -0.54 0.83 -22.43
C ASP A 119 -1.65 1.70 -21.83
N LEU A 120 -1.64 1.86 -20.50
CA LEU A 120 -2.54 2.78 -19.80
C LEU A 120 -2.38 4.20 -20.33
N LEU A 121 -1.17 4.77 -20.26
CA LEU A 121 -0.92 6.15 -20.69
C LEU A 121 -1.18 6.37 -22.18
N GLU A 122 -0.85 5.38 -23.02
CA GLU A 122 -1.14 5.43 -24.44
C GLU A 122 -2.65 5.41 -24.72
N GLY A 123 -3.41 4.60 -23.97
CA GLY A 123 -4.86 4.61 -24.01
C GLY A 123 -5.46 5.97 -23.64
N LEU A 124 -4.94 6.63 -22.60
CA LEU A 124 -5.35 7.99 -22.23
C LEU A 124 -5.11 8.98 -23.38
N ARG A 125 -3.92 8.93 -24.00
CA ARG A 125 -3.50 9.82 -25.09
C ARG A 125 -4.35 9.63 -26.34
N CYS A 126 -4.52 8.37 -26.77
CA CYS A 126 -5.27 8.02 -27.99
C CYS A 126 -6.76 8.34 -27.87
N ALA A 127 -7.35 8.12 -26.69
CA ALA A 127 -8.77 8.42 -26.45
C ALA A 127 -9.01 9.88 -25.99
N ALA A 128 -7.96 10.71 -25.93
CA ALA A 128 -8.02 12.11 -25.49
C ALA A 128 -8.81 12.31 -24.19
N LEU A 129 -8.66 11.39 -23.23
CA LEU A 129 -9.44 11.40 -21.99
C LEU A 129 -8.98 12.53 -21.08
N PRO A 130 -9.89 13.25 -20.40
CA PRO A 130 -9.55 14.34 -19.46
C PRO A 130 -9.01 13.80 -18.12
N LEU A 131 -7.95 13.00 -18.18
CA LEU A 131 -7.23 12.43 -17.05
C LEU A 131 -5.76 12.88 -17.09
N LEU A 132 -5.30 13.45 -16.00
CA LEU A 132 -3.90 13.78 -15.77
C LEU A 132 -3.24 12.65 -14.97
N CYS A 133 -2.14 12.08 -15.48
CA CYS A 133 -1.29 11.21 -14.68
C CYS A 133 -0.45 12.07 -13.72
N GLU A 134 -0.82 12.09 -12.44
CA GLU A 134 -0.10 12.89 -11.44
C GLU A 134 1.15 12.17 -10.93
N ARG A 135 1.10 10.84 -10.85
CA ARG A 135 2.13 10.06 -10.16
C ARG A 135 2.05 8.57 -10.51
N ILE A 136 3.21 7.95 -10.65
CA ILE A 136 3.40 6.49 -10.74
C ILE A 136 4.42 6.12 -9.67
N VAL A 137 4.07 5.19 -8.78
CA VAL A 137 4.97 4.76 -7.70
C VAL A 137 4.98 3.25 -7.53
N GLU A 138 6.12 2.73 -7.11
CA GLU A 138 6.23 1.44 -6.44
C GLU A 138 6.48 1.71 -4.95
N VAL A 139 5.91 0.90 -4.05
CA VAL A 139 6.07 1.07 -2.60
C VAL A 139 6.77 -0.17 -2.03
N PRO A 140 8.12 -0.19 -1.96
CA PRO A 140 8.85 -1.28 -1.36
C PRO A 140 8.77 -1.23 0.16
N VAL A 141 8.53 -2.38 0.79
CA VAL A 141 8.65 -2.57 2.24
C VAL A 141 9.85 -3.47 2.48
N ARG A 142 10.79 -3.02 3.32
CA ARG A 142 12.04 -3.73 3.60
C ARG A 142 12.13 -4.12 5.07
N ASP A 143 12.14 -5.42 5.32
CA ASP A 143 12.23 -5.95 6.68
C ASP A 143 13.67 -5.94 7.17
N TRP A 144 13.86 -5.66 8.46
CA TRP A 144 15.16 -5.65 9.12
C TRP A 144 15.18 -6.67 10.25
N VAL A 145 16.32 -7.35 10.37
CA VAL A 145 16.64 -8.16 11.55
C VAL A 145 17.53 -7.32 12.45
N VAL A 146 17.06 -7.12 13.67
CA VAL A 146 17.82 -6.52 14.76
C VAL A 146 17.87 -7.54 15.89
N ALA A 147 19.08 -8.00 16.19
CA ALA A 147 19.29 -9.04 17.20
C ALA A 147 20.59 -8.78 17.97
N PRO A 148 20.69 -9.25 19.23
CA PRO A 148 21.96 -9.24 19.94
C PRO A 148 23.04 -9.97 19.14
N ALA A 149 24.26 -9.43 19.13
CA ALA A 149 25.39 -10.10 18.51
C ALA A 149 25.75 -11.34 19.35
N LEU A 150 25.81 -12.48 18.69
CA LEU A 150 26.18 -13.75 19.30
C LEU A 150 27.56 -14.19 18.82
N GLN A 151 28.33 -14.75 19.74
CA GLN A 151 29.55 -15.49 19.47
C GLN A 151 29.20 -16.88 18.89
N LYS A 152 30.19 -17.59 18.36
CA LYS A 152 29.98 -18.92 17.75
C LYS A 152 29.48 -19.97 18.74
N ASP A 153 29.72 -19.76 20.02
CA ASP A 153 29.29 -20.61 21.14
C ASP A 153 27.87 -20.26 21.65
N GLY A 154 27.21 -19.26 21.05
CA GLY A 154 25.88 -18.80 21.44
C GLY A 154 25.86 -17.83 22.62
N GLN A 155 27.01 -17.42 23.16
CA GLN A 155 27.06 -16.35 24.15
C GLN A 155 26.95 -14.98 23.49
N PHE A 156 26.46 -13.98 24.24
CA PHE A 156 26.44 -12.61 23.74
C PHE A 156 27.85 -12.05 23.58
N CYS A 157 28.07 -11.28 22.53
CA CYS A 157 29.25 -10.43 22.43
C CYS A 157 29.19 -9.35 23.53
N THR A 158 30.35 -8.88 23.96
CA THR A 158 30.45 -7.72 24.86
C THR A 158 31.01 -6.54 24.10
N ARG A 159 30.42 -5.37 24.30
CA ARG A 159 30.89 -4.11 23.70
C ARG A 159 32.29 -3.84 24.24
N LYS A 160 33.28 -3.79 23.35
CA LYS A 160 34.63 -3.36 23.71
C LYS A 160 34.65 -1.83 23.72
N ALA A 161 35.26 -1.23 24.73
CA ALA A 161 35.58 0.19 24.70
C ALA A 161 36.42 0.48 23.46
N PRO A 162 36.23 1.63 22.77
CA PRO A 162 37.12 2.04 21.71
C PRO A 162 38.56 2.06 22.24
N ASN A 163 39.47 1.43 21.51
CA ASN A 163 40.85 1.26 21.95
C ASN A 163 41.60 2.59 21.71
N PRO A 164 42.05 3.31 22.76
CA PRO A 164 42.65 4.63 22.59
C PRO A 164 43.96 4.60 21.76
N ASP A 165 44.62 3.46 21.68
CA ASP A 165 45.92 3.31 21.00
C ASP A 165 45.86 3.31 19.46
N VAL A 166 44.68 3.24 18.84
CA VAL A 166 44.55 3.19 17.36
C VAL A 166 44.39 4.59 16.74
N ASP A 167 43.88 5.58 17.49
CA ASP A 167 43.75 6.97 17.02
C ASP A 167 44.95 7.87 17.40
N LEU A 168 45.86 7.38 18.25
CA LEU A 168 47.03 8.16 18.73
C LEU A 168 48.20 8.26 17.74
N ARG A 169 48.03 7.89 16.47
CA ARG A 169 49.07 8.09 15.43
C ARG A 169 48.80 9.23 14.45
N GLN A 170 47.72 10.00 14.60
CA GLN A 170 47.50 11.17 13.72
C GLN A 170 47.27 12.52 14.39
N GLU A 171 47.00 12.62 15.69
CA GLU A 171 46.77 13.95 16.31
C GLU A 171 47.39 14.04 17.71
N ALA A 172 48.72 13.94 17.79
CA ALA A 172 49.46 14.33 18.98
C ALA A 172 49.99 15.75 18.82
N GLU A 173 49.10 16.74 18.93
CA GLU A 173 49.42 18.10 19.35
C GLU A 173 48.10 18.88 19.51
N THR A 174 47.43 18.75 20.67
CA THR A 174 47.03 19.87 21.54
C THR A 174 45.97 19.48 22.58
N LEU A 175 46.33 19.78 23.85
CA LEU A 175 45.48 20.28 24.93
C LEU A 175 44.58 19.32 25.73
N ASP A 176 45.09 19.07 26.94
CA ASP A 176 44.49 19.26 28.26
C ASP A 176 43.15 18.62 28.64
N GLN A 177 43.21 18.00 29.82
CA GLN A 177 42.17 17.27 30.51
C GLN A 177 41.02 18.18 30.96
N THR A 178 39.79 17.74 30.74
CA THR A 178 38.68 18.00 31.67
C THR A 178 37.81 16.76 31.79
N ASP A 179 37.54 16.42 33.05
CA ASP A 179 36.87 15.24 33.56
C ASP A 179 35.42 15.06 33.07
N THR A 180 35.14 13.79 32.77
CA THR A 180 33.91 13.01 32.94
C THR A 180 32.64 13.73 33.41
N ASP A 181 31.59 13.62 32.60
CA ASP A 181 30.25 13.17 33.04
C ASP A 181 29.39 12.86 31.79
N ASP A 182 29.59 11.66 31.23
CA ASP A 182 28.61 11.01 30.35
C ASP A 182 28.14 9.72 31.04
N ASP A 183 27.50 9.90 32.20
CA ASP A 183 26.80 8.85 32.95
C ASP A 183 25.47 8.46 32.25
N PHE A 184 25.58 8.00 31.00
CA PHE A 184 24.58 7.15 30.36
C PHE A 184 25.01 5.67 30.36
N GLY A 185 26.12 5.35 31.03
CA GLY A 185 26.79 4.05 31.02
C GLY A 185 26.01 2.91 31.70
N SER A 186 25.04 3.22 32.57
CA SER A 186 24.31 2.17 33.31
C SER A 186 22.90 1.87 32.79
N ALA A 187 22.37 2.64 31.83
CA ALA A 187 20.98 2.49 31.37
C ALA A 187 20.81 1.45 30.25
N PHE A 188 21.89 1.16 29.50
CA PHE A 188 21.85 0.26 28.34
C PHE A 188 22.85 -0.90 28.51
N GLY A 189 22.42 -2.12 28.20
CA GLY A 189 23.23 -3.33 28.37
C GLY A 189 24.48 -3.38 27.49
N ASN A 190 25.51 -4.09 27.96
CA ASN A 190 26.83 -4.21 27.30
C ASN A 190 26.85 -5.09 26.04
N VAL A 191 25.70 -5.55 25.55
CA VAL A 191 25.63 -6.46 24.40
C VAL A 191 25.46 -5.63 23.12
N PRO A 192 26.40 -5.68 22.16
CA PRO A 192 26.22 -5.03 20.88
C PRO A 192 25.15 -5.77 20.07
N TYR A 193 24.44 -5.05 19.20
CA TYR A 193 23.43 -5.62 18.32
C TYR A 193 23.94 -5.64 16.89
N ILE A 194 23.51 -6.66 16.13
CA ILE A 194 23.58 -6.64 14.68
C ILE A 194 22.27 -6.06 14.15
N ALA A 195 22.38 -5.14 13.18
CA ALA A 195 21.25 -4.61 12.44
C ALA A 195 21.54 -4.78 10.96
N ARG A 196 20.71 -5.56 10.28
CA ARG A 196 20.84 -5.79 8.83
C ARG A 196 19.48 -6.05 8.19
N PRO A 197 19.33 -5.80 6.89
CA PRO A 197 18.17 -6.26 6.14
C PRO A 197 17.92 -7.76 6.35
N HIS A 198 16.65 -8.13 6.51
CA HIS A 198 16.23 -9.53 6.52
C HIS A 198 16.65 -10.20 5.20
N PRO A 199 17.15 -11.44 5.21
CA PRO A 199 17.63 -12.09 3.98
C PRO A 199 16.51 -12.30 2.96
N GLU A 200 15.30 -12.56 3.43
CA GLU A 200 14.10 -12.62 2.60
C GLU A 200 13.41 -11.26 2.61
N GLN A 201 13.09 -10.76 1.42
CA GLN A 201 12.43 -9.47 1.23
C GLN A 201 11.23 -9.66 0.31
N MET A 202 10.20 -8.85 0.52
CA MET A 202 9.07 -8.79 -0.39
C MET A 202 9.54 -8.34 -1.78
N ARG A 203 9.04 -9.04 -2.80
CA ARG A 203 9.30 -8.71 -4.21
C ARG A 203 8.32 -7.63 -4.69
N HIS A 204 8.57 -7.15 -5.90
CA HIS A 204 7.64 -6.29 -6.63
C HIS A 204 6.22 -6.86 -6.58
N THR A 205 5.25 -5.99 -6.28
CA THR A 205 3.82 -6.32 -6.32
C THR A 205 3.15 -5.64 -7.51
N ALA A 206 3.28 -4.31 -7.61
CA ALA A 206 2.78 -3.51 -8.72
C ALA A 206 3.28 -2.07 -8.69
N PHE A 207 3.06 -1.40 -9.82
CA PHE A 207 3.01 0.04 -9.94
C PHE A 207 1.61 0.55 -9.56
N LEU A 208 1.58 1.61 -8.76
CA LEU A 208 0.38 2.34 -8.39
C LEU A 208 0.36 3.64 -9.19
N VAL A 209 -0.62 3.75 -10.10
CA VAL A 209 -0.80 4.93 -10.95
C VAL A 209 -1.92 5.79 -10.38
N LYS A 210 -1.65 7.07 -10.17
CA LYS A 210 -2.62 8.07 -9.72
C LYS A 210 -3.00 8.97 -10.88
N LEU A 211 -4.24 8.83 -11.34
CA LEU A 211 -4.85 9.69 -12.34
C LEU A 211 -5.84 10.66 -11.68
N ARG A 212 -5.92 11.90 -12.16
CA ARG A 212 -6.93 12.88 -11.74
C ARG A 212 -7.78 13.35 -12.91
N LYS A 213 -9.10 13.34 -12.74
CA LYS A 213 -10.02 13.96 -13.69
C LYS A 213 -9.91 15.47 -13.60
N PHE A 214 -9.59 16.13 -14.70
CA PHE A 214 -9.64 17.59 -14.81
C PHE A 214 -10.86 18.01 -15.63
N VAL A 215 -11.26 19.27 -15.47
CA VAL A 215 -12.29 19.90 -16.30
C VAL A 215 -11.56 20.53 -17.48
N GLN A 216 -11.97 20.20 -18.71
CA GLN A 216 -11.51 20.90 -19.90
C GLN A 216 -12.12 22.30 -19.97
#